data_AF-A0A8S8YFF0-F1
#
_entry.id   AF-A0A8S8YFF0-F1
#
_cell.length_a   1.000
_cell.length_b   1.000
_cell.length_c   1.000
_cell.angle_alpha   90.00
_cell.angle_beta   90.00
_cell.angle_gamma   90.00
#
_symmetry.space_group_name_H-M   'P 1'
#
loop_
_entity.id
_entity.type
_entity.pdbx_description
1 polymer ?
#
loop_
_entity_poly.entity_id
_entity_poly.type
_entity_poly.pdbx_seq_one_letter_code
_entity_poly.pdbx_strand_id
1 'polypeptide(L)'
;MIENVPPSDSSNILRVTGDVKIRKALSKGKLKPLGATMARYIEERYNTLPFAERWAFPLLSKPFPEEDEESLRRKWRALIKKLTSIRFLEVYSALRDVDRGVVGQFEHTVYVTEGGPEILTVE
;
A
#
# COMPACT_ATOMS: atom_id res chain seq x y z
N MET A 1 12.83 12.13 -17.69
CA MET A 1 12.98 12.29 -16.21
C MET A 1 11.66 11.84 -15.58
N ILE A 2 11.59 11.33 -14.35
CA ILE A 2 10.32 10.84 -13.77
C ILE A 2 9.75 11.80 -12.71
N GLU A 3 8.42 11.88 -12.64
CA GLU A 3 7.70 12.61 -11.60
C GLU A 3 6.48 11.82 -11.11
N ASN A 4 6.02 12.15 -9.89
CA ASN A 4 4.75 11.65 -9.38
C ASN A 4 3.61 12.26 -10.18
N VAL A 5 2.67 11.42 -10.64
CA VAL A 5 1.39 11.88 -11.18
C VAL A 5 0.61 12.53 -10.04
N PRO A 6 0.24 13.81 -10.11
CA PRO A 6 -0.63 14.42 -9.09
C PRO A 6 -2.06 13.88 -9.19
N PRO A 7 -2.80 13.78 -8.08
CA PRO A 7 -2.35 14.05 -6.70
C PRO A 7 -1.36 13.00 -6.20
N SER A 8 -0.58 13.28 -5.15
CA SER A 8 0.49 12.38 -4.67
C SER A 8 0.00 11.00 -4.19
N ASP A 9 -1.31 10.81 -4.02
CA ASP A 9 -2.01 9.55 -3.77
C ASP A 9 -2.68 8.96 -5.04
N SER A 10 -2.20 9.35 -6.23
CA SER A 10 -2.69 8.87 -7.53
C SER A 10 -2.57 7.37 -7.73
N SER A 11 -1.68 6.71 -6.98
CA SER A 11 -1.58 5.26 -6.96
C SER A 11 -2.50 4.63 -5.92
N ASN A 12 -3.03 3.48 -6.30
CA ASN A 12 -3.72 2.60 -5.38
C ASN A 12 -2.79 1.55 -4.74
N ILE A 13 -1.46 1.78 -4.69
CA ILE A 13 -0.49 0.83 -4.15
C ILE A 13 0.05 1.30 -2.80
N LEU A 14 0.00 0.41 -1.82
CA LEU A 14 0.32 0.64 -0.41
C LEU A 14 1.28 -0.45 0.08
N ARG A 15 2.08 -0.15 1.10
CA ARG A 15 2.94 -1.13 1.77
C ARG A 15 2.98 -0.89 3.26
N VAL A 16 2.93 -1.96 4.06
CA VAL A 16 3.21 -1.85 5.51
C VAL A 16 4.71 -1.69 5.69
N THR A 17 5.12 -0.67 6.45
CA THR A 17 6.54 -0.33 6.62
C THR A 17 7.27 -1.32 7.53
N GLY A 18 6.57 -1.91 8.51
CA GLY A 18 7.16 -2.70 9.59
C GLY A 18 7.82 -1.87 10.72
N ASP A 19 7.95 -0.56 10.53
CA ASP A 19 8.62 0.35 11.47
C ASP A 19 7.75 0.70 12.70
N VAL A 20 6.44 0.49 12.59
CA VAL A 20 5.46 0.97 13.58
C VAL A 20 4.64 -0.19 14.12
N LYS A 21 4.92 -0.57 15.37
CA LYS A 21 4.09 -1.55 16.09
C LYS A 21 2.71 -0.97 16.41
N ILE A 22 1.64 -1.61 15.94
CA ILE A 22 0.23 -1.18 16.15
C ILE A 22 -0.07 -0.91 17.63
N ARG A 23 0.39 -1.79 18.54
CA ARG A 23 0.21 -1.63 20.00
C ARG A 23 0.77 -0.30 20.53
N LYS A 24 1.91 0.15 20.00
CA LYS A 24 2.56 1.42 20.37
C LYS A 24 1.81 2.62 19.78
N ALA A 25 1.22 2.49 18.59
CA ALA A 25 0.38 3.53 18.01
C ALA A 25 -0.93 3.72 18.79
N LEU A 26 -1.54 2.61 19.23
CA LEU A 26 -2.75 2.59 20.06
C LEU A 26 -2.49 3.23 21.43
N SER A 27 -1.43 2.82 22.14
CA SER A 27 -1.12 3.34 23.49
C SER A 27 -0.80 4.84 23.50
N LYS A 28 -0.28 5.37 22.39
CA LYS A 28 -0.01 6.80 22.21
C LYS A 28 -1.23 7.60 21.73
N GLY A 29 -2.42 6.99 21.67
CA GLY A 29 -3.64 7.63 21.15
C GLY A 29 -3.57 8.01 19.67
N LYS A 30 -2.55 7.53 18.94
CA LYS A 30 -2.33 7.88 17.54
C LYS A 30 -3.26 7.09 16.62
N LEU A 31 -3.90 6.03 17.08
CA LEU A 31 -4.82 5.21 16.29
C LEU A 31 -5.99 4.77 17.16
N LYS A 32 -7.22 4.87 16.65
CA LYS A 32 -8.43 4.37 17.35
C LYS A 32 -8.47 2.84 17.30
N PRO A 33 -9.17 2.15 18.24
CA PRO A 33 -9.24 0.68 18.27
C PRO A 33 -9.64 0.05 16.93
N LEU A 34 -10.67 0.58 16.27
CA LEU A 34 -11.09 0.06 14.97
C LEU A 34 -10.02 0.24 13.89
N GLY A 35 -9.33 1.38 13.87
CA GLY A 35 -8.21 1.60 12.96
C GLY A 35 -7.03 0.65 13.24
N ALA A 36 -6.81 0.28 14.51
CA ALA A 36 -5.82 -0.71 14.91
C ALA A 36 -6.19 -2.12 14.46
N THR A 37 -7.47 -2.50 14.56
CA THR A 37 -7.97 -3.77 14.02
C THR A 37 -7.77 -3.84 12.51
N MET A 38 -8.10 -2.77 11.78
CA MET A 38 -7.90 -2.72 10.33
C MET A 38 -6.42 -2.77 9.95
N ALA A 39 -5.56 -2.02 10.65
CA ALA A 39 -4.12 -2.06 10.45
C ALA A 39 -3.56 -3.48 10.64
N ARG A 40 -4.07 -4.20 11.65
CA ARG A 40 -3.68 -5.59 11.91
C ARG A 40 -4.11 -6.52 10.78
N TYR A 41 -5.34 -6.40 10.28
CA TYR A 41 -5.79 -7.22 9.15
C TYR A 41 -4.96 -6.98 7.88
N ILE A 42 -4.54 -5.74 7.64
CA ILE A 42 -3.65 -5.39 6.53
C ILE A 42 -2.27 -6.04 6.75
N GLU A 43 -1.68 -5.90 7.94
CA GLU A 43 -0.38 -6.47 8.31
C GLU A 43 -0.37 -8.01 8.24
N GLU A 44 -1.40 -8.66 8.77
CA GLU A 44 -1.54 -10.12 8.73
C GLU A 44 -1.66 -10.64 7.29
N ARG A 45 -2.34 -9.89 6.41
CA ARG A 45 -2.61 -10.33 5.04
C ARG A 45 -1.48 -10.05 4.06
N TYR A 46 -0.83 -8.90 4.17
CA TYR A 46 0.15 -8.44 3.19
C TYR A 46 1.58 -8.35 3.74
N ASN A 47 1.75 -8.38 5.07
CA ASN A 47 3.02 -8.16 5.74
C ASN A 47 3.71 -6.91 5.14
N THR A 48 4.98 -6.97 4.81
CA THR A 48 5.75 -5.89 4.19
C THR A 48 5.70 -5.88 2.66
N LEU A 49 4.89 -6.72 2.02
CA LEU A 49 4.73 -6.74 0.57
C LEU A 49 3.79 -5.60 0.11
N PRO A 50 4.04 -4.98 -1.05
CA PRO A 50 3.10 -4.03 -1.64
C PRO A 50 1.76 -4.68 -1.97
N PHE A 51 0.67 -3.95 -1.79
CA PHE A 51 -0.70 -4.39 -2.08
C PHE A 51 -1.53 -3.27 -2.69
N ALA A 52 -2.55 -3.65 -3.46
CA ALA A 52 -3.46 -2.70 -4.09
C ALA A 52 -4.68 -2.39 -3.20
N GLU A 53 -5.19 -1.15 -3.24
CA GLU A 53 -6.45 -0.75 -2.59
C GLU A 53 -7.58 -1.71 -2.95
N ARG A 54 -7.72 -2.07 -4.24
CA ARG A 54 -8.78 -2.98 -4.70
C ARG A 54 -8.79 -4.35 -3.97
N TRP A 55 -7.66 -4.81 -3.44
CA TRP A 55 -7.56 -6.07 -2.71
C TRP A 55 -7.89 -5.90 -1.22
N ALA A 56 -7.56 -4.73 -0.66
CA ALA A 56 -7.69 -4.46 0.76
C ALA A 56 -8.99 -3.74 1.14
N PHE A 57 -9.59 -2.98 0.21
CA PHE A 57 -10.86 -2.28 0.41
C PHE A 57 -12.00 -3.20 0.88
N PRO A 58 -12.16 -4.44 0.34
CA PRO A 58 -13.18 -5.38 0.83
C PRO A 58 -13.02 -5.76 2.31
N LEU A 59 -11.87 -5.52 2.95
CA LEU A 59 -11.71 -5.78 4.39
C LEU A 59 -12.64 -4.90 5.25
N LEU A 60 -13.17 -3.79 4.70
CA LEU A 60 -14.12 -2.92 5.38
C LEU A 60 -15.55 -3.45 5.41
N SER A 61 -15.93 -4.41 4.54
CA SER A 61 -17.31 -4.92 4.52
C SER A 61 -17.68 -5.65 5.80
N LYS A 62 -16.74 -6.40 6.39
CA LYS A 62 -16.95 -7.15 7.63
C LYS A 62 -17.25 -6.25 8.85
N PRO A 63 -16.48 -5.19 9.14
CA PRO A 63 -16.80 -4.27 10.25
C PRO A 63 -17.97 -3.32 9.96
N PHE A 64 -18.39 -3.18 8.70
CA PHE A 64 -19.41 -2.23 8.26
C PHE A 64 -20.39 -2.86 7.25
N PRO A 65 -21.16 -3.90 7.65
CA PRO A 65 -21.96 -4.68 6.71
C PRO A 65 -23.13 -3.89 6.09
N GLU A 66 -23.68 -2.91 6.79
CA GLU A 66 -24.87 -2.15 6.38
C GLU A 66 -24.54 -0.80 5.71
N GLU A 67 -23.26 -0.52 5.48
CA GLU A 67 -22.83 0.78 4.96
C GLU A 67 -22.73 0.76 3.43
N ASP A 68 -23.19 1.84 2.80
CA ASP A 68 -23.09 2.00 1.35
C ASP A 68 -21.64 2.18 0.89
N GLU A 69 -21.41 1.99 -0.41
CA GLU A 69 -20.08 2.05 -1.00
C GLU A 69 -19.41 3.43 -0.82
N GLU A 70 -20.18 4.52 -0.86
CA GLU A 70 -19.65 5.87 -0.70
C GLU A 70 -19.12 6.09 0.72
N SER A 71 -19.87 5.64 1.73
CA SER A 71 -19.48 5.66 3.13
C SER A 71 -18.23 4.82 3.37
N LEU A 72 -18.17 3.61 2.79
CA LEU A 72 -16.98 2.75 2.86
C LEU A 72 -15.76 3.41 2.22
N ARG A 73 -15.91 4.09 1.06
CA ARG A 73 -14.83 4.86 0.42
C ARG A 73 -14.34 6.02 1.29
N ARG A 74 -15.24 6.76 1.93
CA ARG A 74 -14.85 7.83 2.88
C ARG A 74 -14.08 7.27 4.08
N LYS A 75 -14.55 6.16 4.65
CA LYS A 75 -13.89 5.48 5.78
C LYS A 75 -12.52 4.94 5.38
N TRP A 76 -12.40 4.35 4.20
CA TRP A 76 -11.14 3.88 3.64
C TRP A 76 -10.11 5.01 3.51
N ARG A 77 -10.49 6.12 2.85
CA ARG A 77 -9.61 7.30 2.70
C ARG A 77 -9.14 7.84 4.05
N ALA A 78 -10.04 7.92 5.03
CA ALA A 78 -9.70 8.36 6.38
C ALA A 78 -8.71 7.41 7.07
N LEU A 79 -8.90 6.10 6.92
CA LEU A 79 -8.00 5.07 7.44
C LEU A 79 -6.61 5.18 6.80
N ILE A 80 -6.52 5.18 5.47
CA ILE A 80 -5.24 5.25 4.75
C ILE A 80 -4.48 6.53 5.08
N LYS A 81 -5.16 7.68 5.09
CA LYS A 81 -4.57 8.95 5.53
C LYS A 81 -4.00 8.84 6.94
N LYS A 82 -4.74 8.20 7.86
CA LYS A 82 -4.29 8.05 9.24
C LYS A 82 -3.08 7.13 9.35
N LEU A 83 -3.11 5.97 8.71
CA LEU A 83 -2.04 4.98 8.75
C LEU A 83 -0.75 5.50 8.08
N THR A 84 -0.88 6.27 7.00
CA THR A 84 0.24 6.96 6.37
C THR A 84 0.82 8.04 7.29
N SER A 85 -0.02 8.85 7.94
CA SER A 85 0.44 9.92 8.86
C SER A 85 1.26 9.41 10.05
N ILE A 86 1.03 8.17 10.46
CA ILE A 86 1.77 7.52 11.55
C ILE A 86 2.95 6.68 11.04
N ARG A 87 3.23 6.70 9.72
CA ARG A 87 4.26 5.90 9.03
C ARG A 87 4.06 4.39 9.14
N PHE A 88 2.83 3.96 9.33
CA PHE A 88 2.49 2.53 9.30
C PHE A 88 2.34 2.04 7.85
N LEU A 89 1.76 2.88 6.99
CA LEU A 89 1.73 2.65 5.54
C LEU A 89 2.65 3.62 4.81
N GLU A 90 3.21 3.13 3.73
CA GLU A 90 3.86 3.88 2.66
C GLU A 90 3.00 3.80 1.38
N VAL A 91 2.97 4.87 0.60
CA VAL A 91 2.19 5.00 -0.64
C VAL A 91 3.16 5.03 -1.82
N TYR A 92 2.93 4.20 -2.83
CA TYR A 92 3.75 4.15 -4.05
C TYR A 92 3.08 4.90 -5.20
N SER A 93 3.21 6.23 -5.23
CA SER A 93 2.59 7.11 -6.23
C SER A 93 2.77 6.63 -7.66
N ALA A 94 1.76 6.89 -8.52
CA ALA A 94 1.91 6.60 -9.93
C ALA A 94 3.00 7.50 -10.50
N LEU A 95 3.88 6.95 -11.34
CA LEU A 95 5.00 7.67 -11.93
C LEU A 95 4.70 7.94 -13.41
N ARG A 96 5.08 9.12 -13.89
CA ARG A 96 5.08 9.44 -15.32
C ARG A 96 6.40 10.06 -15.75
N ASP A 97 6.68 9.98 -17.04
CA ASP A 97 7.73 10.79 -17.63
C ASP A 97 7.34 12.28 -17.59
N VAL A 98 8.30 13.13 -17.20
CA VAL A 98 8.14 14.59 -17.03
C VAL A 98 7.71 15.25 -18.33
N ASP A 99 8.22 14.77 -19.47
CA ASP A 99 7.90 15.29 -20.80
C ASP A 99 6.65 14.62 -21.40
N ARG A 100 5.99 13.74 -20.63
CA ARG A 100 4.83 12.93 -21.03
C ARG A 100 5.12 12.05 -22.25
N GLY A 101 6.36 11.60 -22.37
CA GLY A 101 6.77 10.65 -23.41
C GLY A 101 6.12 9.27 -23.24
N VAL A 102 6.17 8.48 -24.31
CA VAL A 102 5.78 7.07 -24.29
C VAL A 102 6.83 6.27 -23.51
N VAL A 103 6.40 5.42 -22.59
CA VAL A 103 7.27 4.59 -21.74
C VAL A 103 7.17 3.13 -22.18
N GLY A 104 8.32 2.50 -22.45
CA GLY A 104 8.45 1.05 -22.59
C GLY A 104 9.13 0.43 -21.37
N GLN A 105 8.72 -0.77 -20.97
CA GLN A 105 9.26 -1.49 -19.80
C GLN A 105 9.55 -2.95 -20.15
N PHE A 106 10.70 -3.44 -19.69
CA PHE A 106 11.07 -4.86 -19.67
C PHE A 106 11.63 -5.18 -18.27
N GLU A 107 11.35 -6.36 -17.74
CA GLU A 107 11.78 -6.77 -16.39
C GLU A 107 12.07 -8.27 -16.36
N HIS A 108 13.19 -8.66 -15.73
CA HIS A 108 13.51 -10.04 -15.38
C HIS A 108 13.98 -10.12 -13.93
N THR A 109 13.67 -11.23 -13.27
CA THR A 109 14.28 -11.56 -11.97
C THR A 109 15.53 -12.40 -12.22
N VAL A 110 16.65 -12.00 -11.62
CA VAL A 110 17.95 -12.65 -11.81
C VAL A 110 18.51 -13.15 -10.49
N TYR A 111 19.06 -14.36 -10.47
CA TYR A 111 19.83 -14.90 -9.36
C TYR A 111 21.33 -14.85 -9.71
N VAL A 112 22.12 -14.10 -8.93
CA VAL A 112 23.56 -13.92 -9.20
C VAL A 112 24.35 -15.00 -8.46
N THR A 113 25.02 -15.87 -9.22
CA THR A 113 25.89 -16.94 -8.70
C THR A 113 27.35 -16.69 -9.01
N GLU A 114 28.25 -17.52 -8.48
CA GLU A 114 29.67 -17.50 -8.85
C GLU A 114 29.90 -17.78 -10.35
N GLY A 115 29.02 -18.56 -10.97
CA GLY A 115 29.07 -18.88 -12.41
C GLY A 115 28.45 -17.82 -13.32
N GLY A 116 27.85 -16.77 -12.73
CA GLY A 116 27.19 -15.69 -13.45
C GLY A 116 25.70 -15.54 -13.12
N PRO A 117 25.01 -14.59 -13.78
CA PRO A 117 23.60 -14.32 -13.57
C PRO A 117 22.70 -15.38 -14.24
N GLU A 118 21.79 -15.96 -13.47
CA GLU A 118 20.73 -16.86 -13.94
C GLU A 118 19.41 -16.11 -14.04
N ILE A 119 18.77 -16.15 -15.21
CA ILE A 119 17.47 -15.51 -15.42
C ILE A 119 16.38 -16.45 -14.92
N LEU A 120 15.57 -16.02 -13.94
CA LEU A 120 14.53 -16.84 -13.31
C LEU A 120 13.17 -16.73 -14.00
N THR A 121 12.96 -15.70 -14.81
CA THR A 121 11.67 -15.39 -15.46
C THR A 121 11.75 -15.54 -16.97
N VAL A 122 12.33 -16.64 -17.45
CA VAL A 122 12.33 -16.99 -18.88
C VAL A 122 10.98 -17.60 -19.22
N GLU A 123 10.20 -16.94 -20.08
CA GLU A 123 8.96 -17.48 -20.68
C GLU A 123 9.23 -18.03 -22.08
#